data_AF-A0A285UPI6-F1
#
_entry.id   AF-A0A285UPI6-F1
#
_cell.length_a   1.000
_cell.length_b   1.000
_cell.length_c   1.000
_cell.angle_alpha   90.00
_cell.angle_beta   90.00
_cell.angle_gamma   90.00
#
_symmetry.space_group_name_H-M   'P 1'
#
loop_
_entity.id
_entity.type
_entity.pdbx_description
1 polymer ?
#
loop_
_entity_poly.entity_id
_entity_poly.type
_entity_poly.pdbx_seq_one_letter_code
_entity_poly.pdbx_strand_id
1 'polypeptide(L)'
;MLITKLLLFAAMFFSLKFLLKMALINIFKVEKEFYHKDFVHKKHKIINVILGTILIPIFILLFYFLQKGFISQMSVLGIFLLLAAVPLVIESYFWWKQDPDSRYYVLCIGDAIFFIIFAVIVWQFGIFGLTMI
;
A
#
# COMPACT_ATOMS: atom_id res chain seq x y z
N MET A 1 25.82 -3.04 -3.45
CA MET A 1 25.19 -2.06 -2.53
C MET A 1 23.70 -1.85 -2.77
N LEU A 2 23.20 -1.90 -4.01
CA LEU A 2 21.78 -1.71 -4.35
C LEU A 2 20.83 -2.63 -3.54
N ILE A 3 21.12 -3.94 -3.55
CA ILE A 3 20.30 -4.98 -2.87
C ILE A 3 20.25 -4.72 -1.36
N THR A 4 21.38 -4.39 -0.74
CA THR A 4 21.46 -4.08 0.70
C THR A 4 20.60 -2.86 1.05
N LYS A 5 20.61 -1.82 0.22
CA LYS A 5 19.75 -0.62 0.40
C LYS A 5 18.27 -0.95 0.29
N LEU A 6 17.90 -1.80 -0.69
CA LEU A 6 16.51 -2.27 -0.83
C LEU A 6 16.07 -3.14 0.36
N LEU A 7 16.94 -4.01 0.87
CA LEU A 7 16.68 -4.81 2.06
C LEU A 7 16.49 -3.94 3.30
N LEU A 8 17.35 -2.94 3.52
CA LEU A 8 17.22 -1.99 4.62
C LEU A 8 15.94 -1.17 4.51
N PHE A 9 15.61 -0.69 3.31
CA PHE A 9 14.35 0.00 3.05
C PHE A 9 13.15 -0.89 3.36
N ALA A 10 13.14 -2.14 2.88
CA ALA A 10 12.08 -3.09 3.17
C ALA A 10 11.96 -3.37 4.67
N ALA A 11 13.07 -3.62 5.36
CA ALA A 11 13.09 -3.84 6.81
C ALA A 11 12.52 -2.65 7.59
N MET A 12 12.91 -1.42 7.22
CA MET A 12 12.39 -0.19 7.81
C MET A 12 10.90 0.01 7.50
N PHE A 13 10.49 -0.23 6.26
CA PHE A 13 9.09 -0.14 5.82
C PHE A 13 8.21 -1.12 6.62
N PHE A 14 8.59 -2.39 6.70
CA PHE A 14 7.82 -3.41 7.40
C PHE A 14 7.80 -3.20 8.92
N SER A 15 8.92 -2.78 9.52
CA SER A 15 8.97 -2.49 10.95
C SER A 15 8.09 -1.29 11.33
N LEU A 16 8.15 -0.19 10.58
CA LEU A 16 7.30 0.97 10.81
C LEU A 16 5.82 0.64 10.56
N LYS A 17 5.51 -0.13 9.51
CA LYS A 17 4.16 -0.62 9.24
C LYS A 17 3.63 -1.46 10.42
N PHE A 18 4.45 -2.36 10.94
CA PHE A 18 4.10 -3.18 12.10
C PHE A 18 3.83 -2.33 13.34
N LEU A 19 4.70 -1.36 13.63
CA LEU A 19 4.54 -0.44 14.76
C LEU A 19 3.27 0.40 14.63
N LEU A 20 2.99 0.95 13.44
CA LEU A 20 1.77 1.70 13.16
C LEU A 20 0.53 0.83 13.42
N LYS A 21 0.51 -0.39 12.86
CA LYS A 21 -0.62 -1.31 13.05
C LYS A 21 -0.84 -1.66 14.52
N MET A 22 0.23 -1.94 15.27
CA MET A 22 0.15 -2.19 16.71
C MET A 22 -0.38 -0.98 17.47
N ALA A 23 0.09 0.23 17.15
CA ALA A 23 -0.38 1.47 17.76
C ALA A 23 -1.88 1.70 17.50
N LEU A 24 -2.33 1.54 16.25
CA LEU A 24 -3.74 1.70 15.88
C LEU A 24 -4.64 0.65 16.56
N ILE A 25 -4.22 -0.62 16.61
CA ILE A 25 -4.97 -1.67 17.33
C ILE A 25 -5.14 -1.29 18.80
N ASN A 26 -4.07 -0.86 19.46
CA ASN A 26 -4.10 -0.51 20.88
C ASN A 26 -4.93 0.75 21.18
N ILE A 27 -4.80 1.80 20.35
CA ILE A 27 -5.50 3.08 20.54
C ILE A 27 -7.00 2.91 20.27
N PHE A 28 -7.37 2.28 19.16
CA PHE A 28 -8.76 2.18 18.74
C PHE A 28 -9.47 0.94 19.30
N LYS A 29 -8.74 0.11 20.05
CA LYS A 29 -9.20 -1.18 20.58
C LYS A 29 -9.84 -2.03 19.48
N VAL A 30 -9.13 -2.16 18.36
CA VAL A 30 -9.61 -2.98 17.24
C VAL A 30 -9.56 -4.42 17.67
N GLU A 31 -10.73 -5.03 17.87
CA GLU A 31 -10.82 -6.45 18.20
C GLU A 31 -10.27 -7.23 17.01
N LYS A 32 -9.33 -8.14 17.26
CA LYS A 32 -8.86 -9.08 16.24
C LYS A 32 -9.97 -10.11 16.03
N GLU A 33 -11.09 -9.70 15.45
CA GLU A 33 -11.97 -10.70 14.87
C GLU A 33 -11.18 -11.40 13.79
N PHE A 34 -11.09 -12.73 13.91
CA PHE A 34 -10.49 -13.56 12.87
C PHE A 34 -11.18 -13.18 11.57
N TYR A 35 -10.39 -12.62 10.64
CA TYR A 35 -10.75 -12.27 9.27
C TYR A 35 -11.96 -13.12 8.87
N HIS A 36 -13.17 -12.55 8.97
CA HIS A 36 -14.35 -13.31 8.60
C HIS A 36 -14.20 -13.58 7.12
N LYS A 37 -13.86 -14.83 6.79
CA LYS A 37 -13.62 -15.29 5.41
C LYS A 37 -14.82 -15.01 4.51
N ASP A 38 -15.98 -14.80 5.13
CA ASP A 38 -17.25 -14.48 4.51
C ASP A 38 -17.50 -12.97 4.31
N PHE A 39 -16.63 -12.09 4.81
CA PHE A 39 -16.77 -10.63 4.69
C PHE A 39 -16.36 -10.09 3.30
N VAL A 40 -15.79 -10.93 2.43
CA VAL A 40 -15.56 -10.56 1.02
C VAL A 40 -16.88 -10.65 0.27
N HIS A 41 -17.73 -9.65 0.49
CA HIS A 41 -18.97 -9.47 -0.26
C HIS A 41 -18.64 -9.54 -1.77
N LYS A 42 -19.50 -10.19 -2.58
CA LYS A 42 -19.29 -10.34 -4.04
C LYS A 42 -18.81 -9.04 -4.72
N LYS A 43 -19.30 -7.87 -4.28
CA LYS A 43 -18.90 -6.54 -4.76
C LYS A 43 -17.42 -6.21 -4.49
N HIS A 44 -16.89 -6.52 -3.32
CA HIS A 44 -15.47 -6.33 -2.99
C HIS A 44 -14.57 -7.22 -3.87
N LYS A 45 -14.96 -8.49 -4.06
CA LYS A 45 -14.25 -9.41 -4.96
C LYS A 45 -14.22 -8.90 -6.40
N ILE A 46 -15.35 -8.40 -6.90
CA ILE A 46 -15.46 -7.81 -8.25
C ILE A 46 -14.56 -6.59 -8.39
N ILE A 47 -14.57 -5.68 -7.40
CA ILE A 47 -13.73 -4.47 -7.44
C ILE A 47 -12.24 -4.84 -7.42
N ASN A 48 -11.82 -5.83 -6.63
CA ASN A 48 -10.43 -6.29 -6.64
C ASN A 48 -10.03 -6.92 -7.97
N VAL A 49 -10.94 -7.66 -8.63
CA VAL A 49 -10.71 -8.18 -9.99
C VAL A 49 -10.57 -7.04 -11.00
N ILE A 50 -11.45 -6.05 -10.96
CA ILE A 50 -11.40 -4.86 -11.83
C ILE A 50 -10.08 -4.11 -11.62
N LEU A 51 -9.70 -3.83 -10.37
CA LEU A 51 -8.43 -3.20 -10.03
C LEU A 51 -7.24 -4.01 -10.53
N GLY A 52 -7.18 -5.31 -10.24
CA GLY A 52 -6.11 -6.18 -10.73
C GLY A 52 -5.99 -6.13 -12.26
N THR A 53 -7.12 -6.12 -12.95
CA THR A 53 -7.17 -6.06 -14.42
C THR A 53 -6.66 -4.74 -14.97
N ILE A 54 -7.00 -3.61 -14.32
CA ILE A 54 -6.55 -2.26 -14.70
C ILE A 54 -5.08 -2.02 -14.34
N LEU A 55 -4.60 -2.62 -13.23
CA LEU A 55 -3.23 -2.45 -12.77
C LEU A 55 -2.21 -3.11 -13.70
N ILE A 56 -2.56 -4.24 -14.35
CA ILE A 56 -1.67 -4.93 -15.30
C ILE A 56 -1.19 -4.02 -16.45
N PRO A 57 -2.07 -3.40 -17.25
CA PRO A 57 -1.63 -2.51 -18.34
C PRO A 57 -0.90 -1.28 -17.81
N ILE A 58 -1.26 -0.77 -16.62
CA ILE A 58 -0.52 0.33 -15.98
C ILE A 58 0.92 -0.09 -15.67
N PHE A 59 1.13 -1.29 -15.11
CA PHE A 59 2.48 -1.79 -14.82
C PHE A 59 3.29 -2.06 -16.09
N ILE A 60 2.65 -2.55 -17.16
CA ILE A 60 3.31 -2.73 -18.46
C ILE A 60 3.77 -1.38 -19.01
N LEU A 61 2.89 -0.36 -18.97
CA LEU A 61 3.24 0.99 -19.43
C LEU A 61 4.34 1.62 -18.58
N LEU A 62 4.28 1.50 -17.25
CA LEU A 62 5.33 2.00 -16.35
C LEU A 62 6.67 1.34 -16.65
N PHE A 63 6.70 0.02 -16.85
CA PHE A 63 7.93 -0.67 -17.21
C PHE A 63 8.48 -0.22 -18.57
N TYR A 64 7.61 -0.05 -19.57
CA TYR A 64 7.99 0.47 -20.88
C TYR A 64 8.60 1.89 -20.79
N PHE A 65 7.94 2.82 -20.08
CA PHE A 65 8.44 4.18 -19.90
C PHE A 65 9.73 4.23 -19.08
N LEU A 66 9.90 3.31 -18.12
CA LEU A 66 11.15 3.15 -17.36
C LEU A 66 12.29 2.73 -18.29
N GLN A 67 12.08 1.73 -19.15
CA GLN A 67 13.09 1.25 -20.09
C GLN A 67 13.48 2.32 -21.11
N LYS A 68 12.53 3.17 -21.52
CA LYS A 68 12.78 4.29 -22.43
C LYS A 68 13.40 5.52 -21.73
N GLY A 69 13.58 5.48 -20.41
CA GLY A 69 14.15 6.57 -19.63
C GLY A 69 13.23 7.79 -19.45
N PHE A 70 11.94 7.66 -19.76
CA PHE A 70 10.97 8.76 -19.58
C PHE A 70 10.60 8.97 -18.12
N ILE A 71 10.68 7.91 -17.30
CA ILE A 71 10.39 7.97 -15.86
C ILE A 71 11.53 7.36 -15.07
N SER A 72 11.77 7.91 -13.88
CA SER A 72 12.81 7.41 -12.97
C SER A 72 12.36 6.15 -12.23
N GLN A 73 13.32 5.36 -11.74
CA GLN A 73 13.04 4.21 -10.87
C GLN A 73 12.27 4.62 -9.59
N MET A 74 12.54 5.82 -9.07
CA MET A 74 11.86 6.39 -7.90
C MET A 74 10.39 6.68 -8.20
N SER A 75 10.10 7.23 -9.38
CA SER A 75 8.73 7.47 -9.84
C SER A 75 7.96 6.16 -9.95
N VAL A 76 8.58 5.11 -10.49
CA VAL A 76 7.96 3.77 -10.57
C VAL A 76 7.63 3.22 -9.18
N LEU A 77 8.59 3.22 -8.26
CA LEU A 77 8.40 2.73 -6.89
C LEU A 77 7.35 3.55 -6.13
N GLY A 78 7.35 4.88 -6.29
CA GLY A 78 6.33 5.76 -5.71
C GLY A 78 4.94 5.44 -6.23
N ILE A 79 4.79 5.24 -7.55
CA ILE A 79 3.51 4.85 -8.15
C ILE A 79 3.04 3.48 -7.66
N PHE A 80 3.94 2.49 -7.52
CA PHE A 80 3.60 1.20 -6.92
C PHE A 80 3.05 1.34 -5.49
N LEU A 81 3.67 2.18 -4.66
CA LEU A 81 3.22 2.44 -3.30
C LEU A 81 1.86 3.15 -3.27
N LEU A 82 1.64 4.14 -4.14
CA LEU A 82 0.33 4.81 -4.27
C LEU A 82 -0.77 3.83 -4.70
N LEU A 83 -0.49 2.98 -5.68
CA LEU A 83 -1.45 1.98 -6.15
C LEU A 83 -1.77 0.94 -5.08
N ALA A 84 -0.83 0.63 -4.18
CA ALA A 84 -1.08 -0.25 -3.03
C ALA A 84 -2.03 0.37 -1.98
N ALA A 85 -2.17 1.71 -1.93
CA ALA A 85 -3.13 2.38 -1.05
C ALA A 85 -4.58 2.23 -1.53
N VAL A 86 -4.81 2.13 -2.85
CA VAL A 86 -6.15 2.04 -3.47
C VAL A 86 -7.00 0.89 -2.91
N PRO A 87 -6.55 -0.38 -2.88
CA PRO A 87 -7.35 -1.48 -2.34
C PRO A 87 -7.67 -1.29 -0.85
N LEU A 88 -6.77 -0.66 -0.08
CA LEU A 88 -6.97 -0.38 1.35
C LEU A 88 -8.04 0.68 1.58
N VAL A 89 -8.08 1.73 0.75
CA VAL A 89 -9.16 2.74 0.80
C VAL A 89 -10.50 2.08 0.51
N ILE A 90 -10.56 1.18 -0.47
CA ILE A 90 -11.79 0.47 -0.81
C ILE A 90 -12.22 -0.47 0.32
N GLU A 91 -11.27 -1.25 0.87
CA GLU A 91 -11.52 -2.12 2.02
C GLU A 91 -12.04 -1.30 3.22
N SER A 92 -11.45 -0.12 3.48
CA SER A 92 -11.90 0.78 4.54
C SER A 92 -13.34 1.26 4.33
N TYR A 93 -13.73 1.60 3.09
CA TYR A 93 -15.09 2.05 2.78
C TYR A 93 -16.11 0.93 3.00
N PHE A 94 -15.77 -0.31 2.60
CA PHE A 94 -16.65 -1.45 2.84
C PHE A 94 -16.82 -1.75 4.32
N TRP A 95 -15.71 -1.78 5.08
CA TRP A 95 -15.77 -1.98 6.53
C TRP A 95 -16.56 -0.88 7.23
N TRP A 96 -16.29 0.39 6.93
CA TRP A 96 -17.02 1.50 7.56
C TRP A 96 -18.52 1.46 7.27
N LYS A 97 -18.91 1.05 6.06
CA LYS A 97 -20.32 1.01 5.64
C LYS A 97 -21.07 -0.22 6.13
N GLN A 98 -20.41 -1.37 6.23
CA GLN A 98 -21.06 -2.65 6.48
C GLN A 98 -20.97 -3.10 7.93
N ASP A 99 -19.87 -2.76 8.61
CA ASP A 99 -19.63 -3.09 10.00
C ASP A 99 -18.83 -1.96 10.68
N PRO A 100 -19.51 -0.84 11.01
CA PRO A 100 -18.87 0.30 11.65
C PRO A 100 -18.35 -0.01 13.05
N ASP A 101 -18.83 -1.07 13.71
CA ASP A 101 -18.48 -1.42 15.08
C ASP A 101 -17.12 -2.12 15.18
N SER A 102 -16.69 -2.88 14.15
CA SER A 102 -15.38 -3.56 14.17
C SER A 102 -14.18 -2.61 14.19
N ARG A 103 -14.36 -1.34 13.81
CA ARG A 103 -13.32 -0.30 13.67
C ARG A 103 -12.13 -0.70 12.78
N TYR A 104 -12.23 -1.82 12.05
CA TYR A 104 -11.16 -2.34 11.21
C TYR A 104 -10.82 -1.37 10.05
N TYR A 105 -11.80 -0.58 9.62
CA TYR A 105 -11.60 0.49 8.64
C TYR A 105 -10.48 1.47 9.06
N VAL A 106 -10.25 1.69 10.36
CA VAL A 106 -9.15 2.54 10.86
C VAL A 106 -7.78 1.95 10.55
N LEU A 107 -7.63 0.62 10.63
CA LEU A 107 -6.39 -0.05 10.23
C LEU A 107 -6.15 0.09 8.72
N CYS A 108 -7.19 -0.07 7.91
CA CYS A 108 -7.11 0.10 6.46
C CYS A 108 -6.74 1.54 6.07
N ILE A 109 -7.35 2.54 6.70
CA ILE A 109 -7.00 3.96 6.49
C ILE A 109 -5.57 4.24 6.93
N GLY A 110 -5.17 3.73 8.09
CA GLY A 110 -3.80 3.87 8.59
C GLY A 110 -2.76 3.30 7.63
N ASP A 111 -2.99 2.08 7.14
CA ASP A 111 -2.13 1.45 6.13
C ASP A 111 -2.13 2.28 4.81
N ALA A 112 -3.28 2.77 4.35
CA ALA A 112 -3.35 3.58 3.13
C ALA A 112 -2.56 4.88 3.25
N ILE A 113 -2.71 5.61 4.37
CA ILE A 113 -1.94 6.83 4.67
C ILE A 113 -0.45 6.51 4.73
N PHE A 114 -0.06 5.39 5.37
CA PHE A 114 1.32 4.95 5.43
C PHE A 114 1.93 4.74 4.05
N PHE A 115 1.22 4.05 3.15
CA PHE A 115 1.64 3.87 1.76
C PHE A 115 1.79 5.20 1.01
N ILE A 116 0.87 6.15 1.19
CA ILE A 116 0.93 7.48 0.58
C ILE A 116 2.15 8.27 1.09
N ILE A 117 2.38 8.29 2.40
CA ILE A 117 3.53 8.97 3.01
C ILE A 117 4.83 8.38 2.47
N PHE A 118 4.95 7.05 2.42
CA PHE A 118 6.13 6.40 1.88
C PHE A 118 6.31 6.65 0.39
N ALA A 119 5.24 6.72 -0.40
CA ALA A 119 5.32 7.09 -1.81
C ALA A 119 5.90 8.50 -1.99
N VAL A 120 5.44 9.47 -1.19
CA VAL A 120 5.95 10.85 -1.19
C VAL A 120 7.42 10.88 -0.77
N ILE A 121 7.80 10.15 0.28
CA ILE A 121 9.20 10.06 0.73
C ILE A 121 10.08 9.49 -0.38
N VAL A 122 9.65 8.40 -1.03
CA VAL A 122 10.39 7.78 -2.15
C VAL A 122 10.54 8.76 -3.31
N TRP A 123 9.51 9.56 -3.61
CA TRP A 123 9.55 10.56 -4.66
C TRP A 123 10.51 11.72 -4.33
N GLN A 124 10.43 12.26 -3.12
CA GLN A 124 11.16 13.47 -2.72
C GLN A 124 12.62 13.21 -2.36
N PHE A 125 12.90 12.13 -1.63
CA PHE A 125 14.22 11.90 -1.05
C PHE A 125 14.98 10.77 -1.73
N GLY A 126 14.30 9.98 -2.58
CA GLY A 126 14.83 8.73 -3.07
C GLY A 126 15.04 7.71 -1.95
N ILE A 127 15.09 6.43 -2.30
CA ILE A 127 15.40 5.39 -1.31
C ILE A 127 16.90 5.43 -1.04
N PHE A 128 17.35 5.93 0.12
CA PHE A 128 18.72 5.77 0.63
C PHE A 128 19.85 5.89 -0.43
N GLY A 129 19.76 6.86 -1.35
CA GLY A 129 20.70 6.99 -2.46
C GLY A 129 20.63 5.86 -3.51
N LEU A 130 19.43 5.45 -3.93
CA LEU A 130 19.17 4.73 -5.18
C LEU A 130 19.37 5.62 -6.42
N THR A 131 19.74 6.89 -6.24
CA THR A 131 20.29 7.74 -7.28
C THR A 131 21.72 7.30 -7.63
N MET A 132 21.81 6.58 -8.75
CA MET A 132 22.97 6.31 -9.62
C MET A 132 24.32 5.98 -8.98
N ILE A 133 24.73 4.72 -9.13
CA ILE A 133 25.85 4.44 -10.06
C ILE A 133 25.19 3.95 -11.35
#